data_AF-A0A1F3H2L7-F1
#
_entry.id   AF-A0A1F3H2L7-F1
#
_cell.length_a   1.000
_cell.length_b   1.000
_cell.length_c   1.000
_cell.angle_alpha   90.00
_cell.angle_beta   90.00
_cell.angle_gamma   90.00
#
_symmetry.space_group_name_H-M   'P 1'
#
loop_
_entity.id
_entity.type
_entity.pdbx_description
1 polymer ?
#
loop_
_entity_poly.entity_id
_entity_poly.type
_entity_poly.pdbx_seq_one_letter_code
_entity_poly.pdbx_strand_id
1 'polypeptide(L)'
;MKRVFIISLFIATAFFSISQTPQIEHLQKQQQALQEEIKNTNKLYLDVKKQTTSMLDRINLINKQISSRRELIISRQKEIGALQQEESRLEAEIILLNKELKQKQDNYAKAIQGMLKHNINQNKLFFVLSGKSPGESLRRMQYLREYSKWQKSEAEEIKRQNEVITVRKEELAKAKVDKEKALSALQAEQQRLQSEEKTKQSEMIVVRGQQQQLQKTLQEKQHRANQLNAQIEKLIAEEVARQEREAEARRRAEAAERSKKAAEQAAKSKRESESSKKTEETASSSVEKETSRTTVAPRIEADRSKASEETFNLSKNFAANKGKLPLPVTGTASIVGNFGAKKHNEWNVTTNSNGIDIQAQKGANIRAVFDGEVSKVFSFPGSNNCVIVRHGEYYTFYANIYDLFVKQGDKVKTGQSLGRIFTDPDTNVSAMHFQLWQKTTKLNPAPWLRR
;
A
#
# COMPACT_ATOMS: atom_id res chain seq x y z
N MET A 1 -74.47 55.00 -10.68
CA MET A 1 -73.69 53.74 -10.73
C MET A 1 -72.26 54.04 -10.30
N LYS A 2 -71.76 53.29 -9.30
CA LYS A 2 -70.56 53.60 -8.51
C LYS A 2 -69.31 52.92 -9.08
N ARG A 3 -68.17 53.62 -8.95
CA ARG A 3 -66.80 53.19 -9.19
C ARG A 3 -66.25 52.43 -7.96
N VAL A 4 -65.38 51.43 -8.17
CA VAL A 4 -64.30 51.07 -7.21
C VAL A 4 -63.09 50.53 -8.00
N PHE A 5 -61.92 51.09 -7.70
CA PHE A 5 -60.56 50.70 -8.09
C PHE A 5 -59.99 49.77 -7.00
N ILE A 6 -59.33 48.66 -7.35
CA ILE A 6 -58.38 47.97 -6.44
C ILE A 6 -57.13 47.56 -7.21
N ILE A 7 -56.01 48.14 -6.76
CA ILE A 7 -54.63 47.89 -7.12
C ILE A 7 -54.17 46.61 -6.38
N SER A 8 -53.58 45.64 -7.08
CA SER A 8 -52.89 44.50 -6.44
C SER A 8 -51.39 44.54 -6.76
N LEU A 9 -50.64 44.45 -5.67
CA LEU A 9 -49.23 44.72 -5.49
C LEU A 9 -48.39 43.52 -5.95
N PHE A 10 -47.61 43.70 -7.02
CA PHE A 10 -46.63 42.74 -7.52
C PHE A 10 -45.38 42.79 -6.61
N ILE A 11 -45.31 41.94 -5.58
CA ILE A 11 -44.10 41.74 -4.78
C ILE A 11 -43.18 40.81 -5.56
N ALA A 12 -42.16 41.39 -6.20
CA ALA A 12 -41.05 40.67 -6.80
C ALA A 12 -40.21 39.99 -5.70
N THR A 13 -40.51 38.73 -5.39
CA THR A 13 -39.55 37.83 -4.74
C THR A 13 -38.51 37.44 -5.78
N ALA A 14 -37.36 38.12 -5.75
CA ALA A 14 -36.19 37.74 -6.50
C ALA A 14 -35.76 36.32 -6.07
N PHE A 15 -36.08 35.34 -6.90
CA PHE A 15 -35.42 34.03 -6.88
C PHE A 15 -33.95 34.28 -7.23
N PHE A 16 -33.10 34.38 -6.20
CA PHE A 16 -31.66 34.30 -6.37
C PHE A 16 -31.32 32.88 -6.80
N SER A 17 -31.15 32.70 -8.11
CA SER A 17 -30.63 31.47 -8.68
C SER A 17 -29.28 31.15 -8.07
N ILE A 18 -29.21 29.96 -7.48
CA ILE A 18 -28.00 29.29 -7.02
C ILE A 18 -27.08 29.16 -8.23
N SER A 19 -26.00 29.93 -8.28
CA SER A 19 -24.91 29.68 -9.23
C SER A 19 -23.77 29.01 -8.48
N GLN A 20 -23.79 27.67 -8.49
CA GLN A 20 -22.54 26.92 -8.46
C GLN A 20 -21.84 27.19 -9.79
N THR A 21 -20.59 27.67 -9.76
CA THR A 21 -19.82 27.85 -10.98
C THR A 21 -19.57 26.48 -11.64
N PRO A 22 -19.84 26.32 -12.95
CA PRO A 22 -19.72 25.03 -13.66
C PRO A 22 -18.33 24.38 -13.58
N GLN A 23 -17.28 25.17 -13.31
CA GLN A 23 -15.92 24.67 -13.08
C GLN A 23 -15.77 23.82 -11.80
N ILE A 24 -16.47 24.17 -10.71
CA ILE A 24 -16.36 23.44 -9.44
C ILE A 24 -17.00 22.06 -9.58
N GLU A 25 -18.15 21.97 -10.24
CA GLU A 25 -18.85 20.70 -10.48
C GLU A 25 -18.00 19.74 -11.34
N HIS A 26 -17.32 20.25 -12.36
CA HIS A 26 -16.44 19.43 -13.21
C HIS A 26 -15.25 18.86 -12.42
N LEU A 27 -14.57 19.71 -11.63
CA LEU A 27 -13.44 19.28 -10.79
C LEU A 27 -13.89 18.25 -9.72
N GLN A 28 -15.11 18.37 -9.21
CA GLN A 28 -15.70 17.40 -8.27
C GLN A 28 -15.99 16.05 -8.93
N LYS A 29 -16.54 16.02 -10.16
CA LYS A 29 -16.71 14.77 -10.91
C LYS A 29 -15.37 14.08 -11.19
N GLN A 30 -14.34 14.86 -11.54
CA GLN A 30 -12.98 14.33 -11.72
C GLN A 30 -12.41 13.75 -10.42
N GLN A 31 -12.69 14.39 -9.28
CA GLN A 31 -12.24 13.91 -7.97
C GLN A 31 -12.90 12.59 -7.59
N GLN A 32 -14.20 12.45 -7.83
CA GLN A 32 -14.92 11.20 -7.57
C GLN A 32 -14.41 10.05 -8.46
N ALA A 33 -14.24 10.29 -9.76
CA ALA A 33 -13.69 9.30 -10.69
C ALA A 33 -12.29 8.85 -10.24
N LEU A 34 -11.45 9.80 -9.82
CA LEU A 34 -10.10 9.50 -9.35
C LEU A 34 -10.10 8.75 -8.01
N GLN A 35 -11.06 9.02 -7.12
CA GLN A 35 -11.21 8.29 -5.85
C GLN A 35 -11.65 6.83 -6.08
N GLU A 36 -12.63 6.59 -6.96
CA GLU A 36 -13.03 5.23 -7.35
C GLU A 36 -11.87 4.48 -8.01
N GLU A 37 -11.11 5.15 -8.88
CA GLU A 37 -9.90 4.59 -9.45
C GLU A 37 -8.85 4.23 -8.40
N ILE A 38 -8.63 5.06 -7.38
CA ILE A 38 -7.70 4.77 -6.26
C ILE A 38 -8.21 3.57 -5.46
N LYS A 39 -9.51 3.50 -5.15
CA LYS A 39 -10.13 2.39 -4.43
C LYS A 39 -9.97 1.07 -5.18
N ASN A 40 -10.26 1.07 -6.48
CA ASN A 40 -10.07 -0.09 -7.35
C ASN A 40 -8.61 -0.50 -7.47
N THR A 41 -7.69 0.48 -7.60
CA THR A 41 -6.24 0.23 -7.64
C THR A 41 -5.73 -0.34 -6.30
N ASN A 42 -6.25 0.14 -5.17
CA ASN A 42 -5.91 -0.39 -3.84
C ASN A 42 -6.42 -1.83 -3.64
N LYS A 43 -7.65 -2.13 -4.09
CA LYS A 43 -8.19 -3.50 -4.07
C LYS A 43 -7.29 -4.43 -4.89
N LEU A 44 -6.95 -4.02 -6.11
CA LEU A 44 -6.03 -4.76 -6.98
C LEU A 44 -4.65 -4.92 -6.35
N TYR A 45 -4.11 -3.88 -5.70
CA TYR A 45 -2.84 -3.95 -4.98
C TYR A 45 -2.88 -4.97 -3.82
N LEU A 46 -3.97 -5.01 -3.05
CA LEU A 46 -4.14 -5.99 -1.98
C LEU A 46 -4.24 -7.42 -2.52
N ASP A 47 -4.97 -7.62 -3.62
CA ASP A 47 -5.08 -8.91 -4.28
C ASP A 47 -3.72 -9.37 -4.83
N VAL A 48 -2.98 -8.47 -5.49
CA VAL A 48 -1.60 -8.73 -5.96
C VAL A 48 -0.65 -8.96 -4.79
N LYS A 49 -0.81 -8.28 -3.64
CA LYS A 49 -0.01 -8.51 -2.43
C LYS A 49 -0.25 -9.91 -1.86
N LYS A 50 -1.51 -10.38 -1.82
CA LYS A 50 -1.86 -11.76 -1.43
C LYS A 50 -1.30 -12.79 -2.42
N GLN A 51 -1.41 -12.53 -3.71
CA GLN A 51 -0.81 -13.37 -4.74
C GLN A 51 0.72 -13.37 -4.63
N THR A 52 1.33 -12.24 -4.30
CA THR A 52 2.79 -12.10 -4.08
C THR A 52 3.25 -12.94 -2.89
N THR A 53 2.49 -12.98 -1.78
CA THR A 53 2.82 -13.87 -0.66
C THR A 53 2.75 -15.35 -1.06
N SER A 54 1.71 -15.75 -1.80
CA SER A 54 1.61 -17.12 -2.32
C SER A 54 2.71 -17.46 -3.33
N MET A 55 3.08 -16.51 -4.19
CA MET A 55 4.20 -16.63 -5.12
C MET A 55 5.54 -16.68 -4.38
N LEU A 56 5.71 -15.95 -3.27
CA LEU A 56 6.91 -16.00 -2.44
C LEU A 56 7.05 -17.36 -1.76
N ASP A 57 5.94 -17.92 -1.26
CA ASP A 57 5.92 -19.29 -0.73
C ASP A 57 6.29 -20.31 -1.81
N ARG A 58 5.79 -20.13 -3.03
CA ARG A 58 6.17 -20.94 -4.19
C ARG A 58 7.66 -20.79 -4.54
N ILE A 59 8.20 -19.57 -4.54
CA ILE A 59 9.64 -19.32 -4.74
C ILE A 59 10.47 -19.98 -3.64
N ASN A 60 10.00 -19.95 -2.38
CA ASN A 60 10.65 -20.62 -1.27
C ASN A 60 10.64 -22.15 -1.45
N LEU A 61 9.54 -22.72 -1.95
CA LEU A 61 9.46 -24.14 -2.30
C LEU A 61 10.44 -24.48 -3.43
N ILE A 62 10.49 -23.66 -4.49
CA ILE A 62 11.44 -23.83 -5.59
C ILE A 62 12.89 -23.71 -5.08
N ASN A 63 13.19 -22.80 -4.15
CA ASN A 63 14.52 -22.70 -3.54
C ASN A 63 14.90 -23.98 -2.78
N LYS A 64 13.95 -24.57 -2.02
CA LYS A 64 14.17 -25.86 -1.36
C LYS A 64 14.42 -26.97 -2.38
N GLN A 65 13.62 -27.03 -3.45
CA GLN A 65 13.81 -27.98 -4.55
C GLN A 65 15.18 -27.85 -5.21
N ILE A 66 15.59 -26.61 -5.55
CA ILE A 66 16.91 -26.29 -6.09
C ILE A 66 18.02 -26.75 -5.14
N SER A 67 17.89 -26.51 -3.83
CA SER A 67 18.87 -26.94 -2.83
C SER A 67 19.00 -28.46 -2.79
N SER A 68 17.88 -29.18 -2.66
CA SER A 68 17.87 -30.65 -2.67
C SER A 68 18.42 -31.22 -3.98
N ARG A 69 18.14 -30.57 -5.12
CA ARG A 69 18.66 -31.00 -6.42
C ARG A 69 20.17 -30.79 -6.53
N ARG A 70 20.71 -29.69 -5.99
CA ARG A 70 22.17 -29.46 -5.90
C ARG A 70 22.85 -30.52 -5.02
N GLU A 71 22.26 -30.86 -3.88
CA GLU A 71 22.75 -31.95 -3.03
C GLU A 71 22.75 -33.30 -3.76
N LEU A 72 21.67 -33.60 -4.48
CA LEU A 72 21.58 -34.80 -5.32
C LEU A 72 22.66 -34.83 -6.39
N ILE A 73 22.90 -33.71 -7.09
CA ILE A 73 23.97 -33.57 -8.09
C ILE A 73 25.34 -33.87 -7.46
N ILE A 74 25.63 -33.32 -6.28
CA ILE A 74 26.87 -33.59 -5.55
C ILE A 74 26.98 -35.07 -5.20
N SER A 75 25.89 -35.70 -4.74
CA SER A 75 25.86 -37.13 -4.44
C SER A 75 26.13 -37.99 -5.69
N ARG A 76 25.54 -37.64 -6.83
CA ARG A 76 25.75 -38.33 -8.12
C ARG A 76 27.18 -38.15 -8.62
N GLN A 77 27.77 -36.97 -8.46
CA GLN A 77 29.18 -36.73 -8.79
C GLN A 77 30.12 -37.60 -7.94
N LYS A 78 29.83 -37.76 -6.64
CA LYS A 78 30.57 -38.68 -5.76
C LYS A 78 30.43 -40.14 -6.20
N GLU A 79 29.22 -40.57 -6.56
CA GLU A 79 28.95 -41.92 -7.08
C GLU A 79 29.75 -42.18 -8.38
N ILE A 80 29.73 -41.24 -9.33
CA ILE A 80 30.52 -41.32 -10.57
C ILE A 80 32.02 -41.38 -10.26
N GLY A 81 32.50 -40.59 -9.30
CA GLY A 81 33.90 -40.62 -8.85
C GLY A 81 34.30 -41.98 -8.27
N ALA A 82 33.43 -42.60 -7.46
CA ALA A 82 33.65 -43.94 -6.92
C ALA A 82 33.67 -45.01 -8.02
N LEU A 83 32.74 -44.95 -8.99
CA LEU A 83 32.71 -45.84 -10.14
C LEU A 83 33.96 -45.70 -11.01
N GLN A 84 34.47 -44.47 -11.18
CA GLN A 84 35.71 -44.23 -11.94
C GLN A 84 36.96 -44.78 -11.22
N GLN A 85 37.00 -44.71 -9.89
CA GLN A 85 38.05 -45.34 -9.09
C GLN A 85 37.99 -46.87 -9.19
N GLU A 86 36.79 -47.44 -9.13
CA GLU A 86 36.56 -48.88 -9.29
C GLU A 86 36.97 -49.37 -10.69
N GLU A 87 36.60 -48.63 -11.74
CA GLU A 87 37.01 -48.88 -13.13
C GLU A 87 38.54 -48.90 -13.24
N SER A 88 39.21 -47.89 -12.69
CA SER A 88 40.68 -47.78 -12.71
C SER A 88 41.35 -48.93 -11.94
N ARG A 89 40.76 -49.35 -10.81
CA ARG A 89 41.25 -50.48 -10.01
C ARG A 89 41.13 -51.79 -10.77
N LEU A 90 39.96 -52.07 -11.36
CA LEU A 90 39.72 -53.28 -12.16
C LEU A 90 40.60 -53.32 -13.41
N GLU A 91 40.79 -52.20 -14.09
CA GLU A 91 41.71 -52.12 -15.24
C GLU A 91 43.15 -52.44 -14.84
N ALA A 92 43.65 -51.87 -13.73
CA ALA A 92 44.97 -52.18 -13.21
C ALA A 92 45.11 -53.66 -12.79
N GLU A 93 44.10 -54.24 -12.14
CA GLU A 93 44.06 -55.65 -11.74
C GLU A 93 44.09 -56.57 -12.96
N ILE A 94 43.28 -56.28 -13.99
CA ILE A 94 43.26 -57.04 -15.25
C ILE A 94 44.62 -56.96 -15.95
N ILE A 95 45.28 -55.80 -15.98
CA ILE A 95 46.62 -55.66 -16.57
C ILE A 95 47.63 -56.55 -15.83
N LEU A 96 47.62 -56.52 -14.49
CA LEU A 96 48.51 -57.33 -13.66
C LEU A 96 48.26 -58.82 -13.89
N LEU A 97 47.01 -59.27 -13.82
CA LEU A 97 46.63 -60.67 -14.01
C LEU A 97 47.00 -61.18 -15.41
N ASN A 98 46.81 -60.37 -16.45
CA ASN A 98 47.24 -60.75 -17.81
C ASN A 98 48.77 -60.89 -17.91
N LYS A 99 49.53 -60.03 -17.22
CA LYS A 99 51.00 -60.12 -17.16
C LYS A 99 51.45 -61.40 -16.47
N GLU A 100 50.85 -61.74 -15.32
CA GLU A 100 51.13 -62.98 -14.59
C GLU A 100 50.75 -64.22 -15.39
N LEU A 101 49.55 -64.22 -15.99
CA LEU A 101 49.08 -65.30 -16.85
C LEU A 101 50.04 -65.52 -18.02
N LYS A 102 50.51 -64.44 -18.65
CA LYS A 102 51.48 -64.52 -19.74
C LYS A 102 52.79 -65.15 -19.30
N GLN A 103 53.29 -64.78 -18.11
CA GLN A 103 54.49 -65.37 -17.54
C GLN A 103 54.31 -66.88 -17.26
N LYS A 104 53.16 -67.30 -16.71
CA LYS A 104 52.84 -68.72 -16.49
C LYS A 104 52.74 -69.49 -17.80
N GLN A 105 52.06 -68.93 -18.80
CA GLN A 105 51.96 -69.50 -20.14
C GLN A 105 53.33 -69.66 -20.79
N ASP A 106 54.21 -68.66 -20.70
CA ASP A 106 55.56 -68.72 -21.26
C ASP A 106 56.43 -69.75 -20.54
N ASN A 107 56.32 -69.87 -19.21
CA ASN A 107 57.02 -70.89 -18.43
C ASN A 107 56.53 -72.31 -18.76
N TYR A 108 55.21 -72.50 -18.83
CA TYR A 108 54.59 -73.76 -19.24
C TYR A 108 55.01 -74.14 -20.67
N ALA A 109 54.98 -73.18 -21.61
CA ALA A 109 55.42 -73.39 -22.99
C ALA A 109 56.91 -73.78 -23.07
N LYS A 110 57.80 -73.09 -22.34
CA LYS A 110 59.23 -73.44 -22.27
C LYS A 110 59.43 -74.86 -21.73
N ALA A 111 58.68 -75.26 -20.70
CA ALA A 111 58.76 -76.59 -20.13
C ALA A 111 58.33 -77.67 -21.15
N ILE A 112 57.20 -77.46 -21.83
CA ILE A 112 56.72 -78.36 -22.90
C ILE A 112 57.72 -78.44 -24.06
N GLN A 113 58.27 -77.30 -24.51
CA GLN A 113 59.27 -77.25 -25.57
C GLN A 113 60.56 -77.98 -25.20
N GLY A 114 61.04 -77.83 -23.95
CA GLY A 114 62.21 -78.56 -23.46
C GLY A 114 61.99 -80.08 -23.52
N MET A 115 60.82 -80.56 -23.12
CA MET A 115 60.47 -81.98 -23.19
C MET A 115 60.39 -82.50 -24.64
N LEU A 116 59.84 -81.70 -25.55
CA LEU A 116 59.75 -82.02 -26.99
C LEU A 116 61.13 -82.12 -27.65
N LYS A 117 62.03 -81.17 -27.38
CA LYS A 117 63.39 -81.13 -27.96
C LYS A 117 64.24 -82.34 -27.59
N HIS A 118 64.00 -82.96 -26.44
CA HIS A 118 64.74 -84.15 -25.99
C HIS A 118 64.09 -85.48 -26.41
N ASN A 119 63.09 -85.50 -27.31
CA ASN A 119 62.34 -86.70 -27.75
C ASN A 119 61.78 -87.56 -26.59
N ILE A 120 61.72 -87.02 -25.37
CA ILE A 120 61.16 -87.70 -24.18
C ILE A 120 59.65 -87.94 -24.36
N ASN A 121 59.01 -87.14 -25.22
CA ASN A 121 57.57 -87.15 -25.45
C ASN A 121 57.05 -88.39 -26.18
N GLN A 122 57.88 -89.08 -26.98
CA GLN A 122 57.41 -90.26 -27.72
C GLN A 122 57.47 -91.55 -26.89
N ASN A 123 58.42 -91.68 -25.96
CA ASN A 123 58.52 -92.85 -25.08
C ASN A 123 59.09 -92.48 -23.70
N LYS A 124 58.20 -92.03 -22.80
CA LYS A 124 58.51 -91.77 -21.38
C LYS A 124 59.20 -92.97 -20.71
N LEU A 125 58.81 -94.18 -21.12
CA LEU A 125 59.40 -95.43 -20.64
C LEU A 125 60.87 -95.57 -21.07
N PHE A 126 61.21 -95.22 -22.32
CA PHE A 126 62.59 -95.27 -22.82
C PHE A 126 63.50 -94.27 -22.08
N PHE A 127 63.00 -93.10 -21.70
CA PHE A 127 63.74 -92.15 -20.88
C PHE A 127 64.06 -92.69 -19.48
N VAL A 128 63.10 -93.38 -18.85
CA VAL A 128 63.29 -94.03 -17.54
C VAL A 128 64.26 -95.21 -17.67
N LEU A 129 64.11 -96.04 -18.70
CA LEU A 129 64.91 -97.25 -18.91
C LEU A 129 66.33 -96.99 -19.44
N SER A 130 66.61 -95.81 -20.00
CA SER A 130 67.95 -95.40 -20.48
C SER A 130 68.86 -94.84 -19.37
N GLY A 131 68.58 -95.12 -18.11
CA GLY A 131 69.46 -94.76 -16.98
C GLY A 131 70.71 -95.65 -16.98
N LYS A 132 71.88 -95.11 -16.60
CA LYS A 132 73.13 -95.88 -16.53
C LYS A 132 73.16 -96.85 -15.34
N SER A 133 72.24 -96.70 -14.39
CA SER A 133 72.07 -97.57 -13.22
C SER A 133 70.60 -97.64 -12.76
N PRO A 134 70.18 -98.69 -12.02
CA PRO A 134 68.82 -98.79 -11.49
C PRO A 134 68.39 -97.58 -10.63
N GLY A 135 69.32 -97.03 -9.84
CA GLY A 135 69.07 -95.82 -9.04
C GLY A 135 68.88 -94.56 -9.88
N GLU A 136 69.55 -94.45 -11.04
CA GLU A 136 69.33 -93.34 -11.97
C GLU A 136 67.97 -93.45 -12.66
N SER A 137 67.57 -94.64 -13.08
CA SER A 137 66.23 -94.91 -13.63
C SER A 137 65.11 -94.56 -12.63
N LEU A 138 65.27 -94.93 -11.35
CA LEU A 138 64.31 -94.58 -10.30
C LEU A 138 64.18 -93.05 -10.11
N ARG A 139 65.31 -92.33 -10.11
CA ARG A 139 65.32 -90.85 -10.04
C ARG A 139 64.65 -90.22 -11.26
N ARG A 140 64.90 -90.71 -12.46
CA ARG A 140 64.23 -90.25 -13.70
C ARG A 140 62.72 -90.51 -13.67
N MET A 141 62.28 -91.65 -13.12
CA MET A 141 60.86 -91.96 -12.93
C MET A 141 60.20 -91.00 -11.93
N GLN A 142 60.85 -90.74 -10.79
CA GLN A 142 60.37 -89.76 -9.81
C GLN A 142 60.29 -88.35 -10.41
N TYR A 143 61.32 -87.94 -11.15
CA TYR A 143 61.32 -86.66 -11.88
C TYR A 143 60.14 -86.53 -12.84
N LEU A 144 59.88 -87.55 -13.68
CA LEU A 144 58.72 -87.52 -14.59
C LEU A 144 57.38 -87.43 -13.84
N ARG A 145 57.27 -88.06 -12.67
CA ARG A 145 56.07 -88.00 -11.84
C ARG A 145 55.83 -86.61 -11.28
N GLU A 146 56.84 -86.01 -10.66
CA GLU A 146 56.76 -84.65 -10.11
C GLU A 146 56.58 -83.61 -11.21
N TYR A 147 57.24 -83.79 -12.36
CA TYR A 147 57.06 -82.93 -13.53
C TYR A 147 55.65 -83.02 -14.11
N SER A 148 55.07 -84.22 -14.24
CA SER A 148 53.69 -84.39 -14.71
C SER A 148 52.67 -83.78 -13.74
N LYS A 149 52.91 -83.90 -12.43
CA LYS A 149 52.10 -83.22 -11.40
C LYS A 149 52.20 -81.70 -11.54
N TRP A 150 53.41 -81.17 -11.66
CA TRP A 150 53.64 -79.74 -11.87
C TRP A 150 52.95 -79.23 -13.14
N GLN A 151 53.11 -79.92 -14.28
CA GLN A 151 52.43 -79.57 -15.54
C GLN A 151 50.91 -79.54 -15.40
N LYS A 152 50.33 -80.55 -14.75
CA LYS A 152 48.88 -80.60 -14.49
C LYS A 152 48.44 -79.42 -13.62
N SER A 153 49.16 -79.18 -12.53
CA SER A 153 48.88 -78.05 -11.61
C SER A 153 49.00 -76.70 -12.31
N GLU A 154 50.02 -76.49 -13.13
CA GLU A 154 50.26 -75.24 -13.86
C GLU A 154 49.16 -75.01 -14.91
N ALA A 155 48.74 -76.05 -15.63
CA ALA A 155 47.65 -75.95 -16.60
C ALA A 155 46.29 -75.62 -15.92
N GLU A 156 46.00 -76.25 -14.78
CA GLU A 156 44.83 -75.92 -13.97
C GLU A 156 44.86 -74.47 -13.46
N GLU A 157 46.04 -74.00 -13.04
CA GLU A 157 46.23 -72.63 -12.55
C GLU A 157 46.08 -71.58 -13.66
N ILE A 158 46.63 -71.84 -14.85
CA ILE A 158 46.41 -71.02 -16.06
C ILE A 158 44.92 -70.97 -16.41
N LYS A 159 44.20 -72.09 -16.30
CA LYS A 159 42.76 -72.13 -16.54
C LYS A 159 42.01 -71.28 -15.52
N ARG A 160 42.29 -71.45 -14.23
CA ARG A 160 41.70 -70.64 -13.15
C ARG A 160 41.96 -69.14 -13.34
N GLN A 161 43.19 -68.75 -13.66
CA GLN A 161 43.51 -67.34 -13.91
C GLN A 161 42.75 -66.76 -15.11
N ASN A 162 42.55 -67.53 -16.19
CA ASN A 162 41.72 -67.09 -17.32
C ASN A 162 40.25 -66.89 -16.92
N GLU A 163 39.69 -67.78 -16.10
CA GLU A 163 38.33 -67.63 -15.57
C GLU A 163 38.21 -66.35 -14.71
N VAL A 164 39.17 -66.11 -13.81
CA VAL A 164 39.20 -64.87 -12.99
C VAL A 164 39.28 -63.62 -13.87
N ILE A 165 40.17 -63.59 -14.86
CA ILE A 165 40.29 -62.43 -15.78
C ILE A 165 38.98 -62.20 -16.53
N THR A 166 38.28 -63.25 -16.92
CA THR A 166 36.99 -63.14 -17.62
C THR A 166 35.94 -62.50 -16.71
N VAL A 167 35.81 -62.97 -15.46
CA VAL A 167 34.92 -62.37 -14.47
C VAL A 167 35.27 -60.90 -14.21
N ARG A 168 36.56 -60.55 -14.05
CA ARG A 168 36.98 -59.15 -13.85
C ARG A 168 36.65 -58.26 -15.06
N LYS A 169 36.76 -58.78 -16.29
CA LYS A 169 36.35 -58.04 -17.50
C LYS A 169 34.84 -57.81 -17.55
N GLU A 170 34.03 -58.77 -17.10
CA GLU A 170 32.58 -58.61 -16.99
C GLU A 170 32.21 -57.57 -15.91
N GLU A 171 32.87 -57.61 -14.74
CA GLU A 171 32.72 -56.60 -13.69
C GLU A 171 33.07 -55.19 -14.20
N LEU A 172 34.18 -55.07 -14.94
CA LEU A 172 34.60 -53.81 -15.55
C LEU A 172 33.56 -53.31 -16.57
N ALA A 173 33.05 -54.18 -17.43
CA ALA A 173 32.02 -53.81 -18.41
C ALA A 173 30.75 -53.32 -17.72
N LYS A 174 30.32 -53.99 -16.65
CA LYS A 174 29.19 -53.56 -15.83
C LYS A 174 29.44 -52.19 -15.19
N ALA A 175 30.61 -51.97 -14.59
CA ALA A 175 30.97 -50.69 -13.98
C ALA A 175 30.94 -49.53 -15.00
N LYS A 176 31.40 -49.76 -16.24
CA LYS A 176 31.34 -48.77 -17.34
C LYS A 176 29.89 -48.42 -17.70
N VAL A 177 29.02 -49.41 -17.84
CA VAL A 177 27.59 -49.20 -18.12
C VAL A 177 26.91 -48.43 -16.99
N ASP A 178 27.19 -48.78 -15.74
CA ASP A 178 26.58 -48.11 -14.58
C ASP A 178 27.06 -46.65 -14.46
N LYS A 179 28.33 -46.37 -14.81
CA LYS A 179 28.87 -45.00 -14.90
C LYS A 179 28.20 -44.19 -16.01
N GLU A 180 27.99 -44.75 -17.20
CA GLU A 180 27.29 -44.07 -18.29
C GLU A 180 25.84 -43.73 -17.90
N LYS A 181 25.13 -44.67 -17.24
CA LYS A 181 23.79 -44.41 -16.70
C LYS A 181 23.81 -43.29 -15.66
N ALA A 182 24.78 -43.29 -14.75
CA ALA A 182 24.94 -42.26 -13.73
C ALA A 182 25.24 -40.87 -14.35
N LEU A 183 26.06 -40.82 -15.40
CA LEU A 183 26.36 -39.60 -16.17
C LEU A 183 25.11 -39.05 -16.88
N SER A 184 24.33 -39.92 -17.53
CA SER A 184 23.07 -39.53 -18.17
C SER A 184 22.07 -38.98 -17.15
N ALA A 185 21.93 -39.64 -16.00
CA ALA A 185 21.09 -39.17 -14.90
C ALA A 185 21.57 -37.81 -14.36
N LEU A 186 22.89 -37.62 -14.20
CA LEU A 186 23.47 -36.34 -13.79
C LEU A 186 23.15 -35.21 -14.79
N GLN A 187 23.27 -35.46 -16.09
CA GLN A 187 22.94 -34.49 -17.13
C GLN A 187 21.46 -34.09 -17.10
N ALA A 188 20.56 -35.07 -16.91
CA ALA A 188 19.13 -34.81 -16.76
C ALA A 188 18.83 -33.95 -15.52
N GLU A 189 19.50 -34.22 -14.40
CA GLU A 189 19.36 -33.42 -13.17
C GLU A 189 19.90 -31.99 -13.33
N GLN A 190 21.00 -31.80 -14.08
CA GLN A 190 21.52 -30.47 -14.41
C GLN A 190 20.56 -29.65 -15.29
N GLN A 191 19.93 -30.29 -16.28
CA GLN A 191 18.92 -29.63 -17.12
C GLN A 191 17.68 -29.23 -16.30
N ARG A 192 17.23 -30.11 -15.39
CA ARG A 192 16.13 -29.80 -14.46
C ARG A 192 16.48 -28.64 -13.52
N LEU A 193 17.71 -28.59 -13.00
CA LEU A 193 18.16 -27.48 -12.18
C LEU A 193 18.12 -26.16 -12.95
N GLN A 194 18.62 -26.14 -14.19
CA GLN A 194 18.60 -24.94 -15.03
C GLN A 194 17.18 -24.46 -15.34
N SER A 195 16.23 -25.38 -15.59
CA SER A 195 14.84 -25.00 -15.83
C SER A 195 14.17 -24.45 -14.57
N GLU A 196 14.42 -25.04 -13.40
CA GLU A 196 13.94 -24.51 -12.11
C GLU A 196 14.50 -23.12 -11.79
N GLU A 197 15.80 -22.90 -12.04
CA GLU A 197 16.42 -21.58 -11.87
C GLU A 197 15.83 -20.54 -12.81
N LYS A 198 15.56 -20.91 -14.07
CA LYS A 198 14.90 -20.04 -15.04
C LYS A 198 13.47 -19.70 -14.63
N THR A 199 12.68 -20.68 -14.19
CA THR A 199 11.32 -20.48 -13.69
C THR A 199 11.34 -19.53 -12.48
N LYS A 200 12.21 -19.79 -11.50
CA LYS A 200 12.40 -18.90 -10.34
C LYS A 200 12.71 -17.46 -10.77
N GLN A 201 13.63 -17.27 -11.71
CA GLN A 201 13.99 -15.92 -12.20
C GLN A 201 12.80 -15.23 -12.86
N SER A 202 12.06 -15.92 -13.73
CA SER A 202 10.88 -15.35 -14.40
C SER A 202 9.78 -14.97 -13.40
N GLU A 203 9.48 -15.83 -12.42
CA GLU A 203 8.47 -15.55 -11.40
C GLU A 203 8.88 -14.37 -10.52
N MET A 204 10.17 -14.29 -10.15
CA MET A 204 10.70 -13.16 -9.38
C MET A 204 10.60 -11.83 -10.12
N ILE A 205 10.88 -11.81 -11.43
CA ILE A 205 10.77 -10.60 -12.26
C ILE A 205 9.31 -10.16 -12.38
N VAL A 206 8.39 -11.09 -12.64
CA VAL A 206 6.94 -10.79 -12.76
C VAL A 206 6.41 -10.21 -11.45
N VAL A 207 6.70 -10.86 -10.32
CA VAL A 207 6.25 -10.41 -8.99
C VAL A 207 6.78 -9.01 -8.69
N ARG A 208 8.08 -8.78 -8.88
CA ARG A 208 8.71 -7.48 -8.61
C ARG A 208 8.18 -6.38 -9.54
N GLY A 209 7.99 -6.69 -10.82
CA GLY A 209 7.50 -5.74 -11.82
C GLY A 209 6.06 -5.30 -11.56
N GLN A 210 5.15 -6.25 -11.30
CA GLN A 210 3.74 -5.95 -11.02
C GLN A 210 3.58 -5.12 -9.74
N GLN A 211 4.31 -5.46 -8.67
CA GLN A 211 4.28 -4.71 -7.42
C GLN A 211 4.79 -3.27 -7.61
N GLN A 212 5.90 -3.09 -8.32
CA GLN A 212 6.47 -1.76 -8.57
C GLN A 212 5.55 -0.90 -9.46
N GLN A 213 4.96 -1.47 -10.51
CA GLN A 213 4.07 -0.75 -11.42
C GLN A 213 2.79 -0.28 -10.73
N LEU A 214 2.18 -1.14 -9.91
CA LEU A 214 0.98 -0.77 -9.14
C LEU A 214 1.32 0.28 -8.08
N GLN A 215 2.46 0.16 -7.40
CA GLN A 215 2.89 1.16 -6.43
C GLN A 215 3.12 2.53 -7.08
N LYS A 216 3.78 2.56 -8.25
CA LYS A 216 3.99 3.80 -9.02
C LYS A 216 2.66 4.41 -9.46
N THR A 217 1.76 3.59 -10.01
CA THR A 217 0.42 4.04 -10.44
C THR A 217 -0.38 4.61 -9.26
N LEU A 218 -0.30 3.97 -8.08
CA LEU A 218 -0.97 4.44 -6.87
C LEU A 218 -0.41 5.79 -6.41
N GLN A 219 0.92 5.95 -6.42
CA GLN A 219 1.57 7.22 -6.07
C GLN A 219 1.17 8.35 -7.03
N GLU A 220 1.14 8.09 -8.34
CA GLU A 220 0.72 9.06 -9.35
C GLU A 220 -0.74 9.48 -9.17
N LYS A 221 -1.65 8.52 -8.96
CA LYS A 221 -3.07 8.82 -8.72
C LYS A 221 -3.28 9.60 -7.42
N GLN A 222 -2.56 9.25 -6.35
CA GLN A 222 -2.62 9.99 -5.09
C GLN A 222 -2.10 11.42 -5.26
N HIS A 223 -1.02 11.61 -6.00
CA HIS A 223 -0.49 12.95 -6.29
C HIS A 223 -1.51 13.79 -7.05
N ARG A 224 -2.14 13.23 -8.10
CA ARG A 224 -3.21 13.90 -8.86
C ARG A 224 -4.41 14.24 -7.98
N ALA A 225 -4.82 13.35 -7.07
CA ALA A 225 -5.93 13.59 -6.16
C ALA A 225 -5.63 14.74 -5.19
N ASN A 226 -4.40 14.78 -4.66
CA ASN A 226 -3.96 15.86 -3.77
C ASN A 226 -3.88 17.20 -4.53
N GLN A 227 -3.39 17.20 -5.76
CA GLN A 227 -3.36 18.40 -6.61
C GLN A 227 -4.77 18.92 -6.90
N LEU A 228 -5.70 18.03 -7.25
CA LEU A 228 -7.09 18.39 -7.52
C LEU A 228 -7.80 18.93 -6.28
N ASN A 229 -7.58 18.30 -5.12
CA ASN A 229 -8.08 18.80 -3.83
C ASN A 229 -7.54 20.21 -3.54
N ALA A 230 -6.24 20.46 -3.75
CA ALA A 230 -5.66 21.79 -3.55
C ALA A 230 -6.26 22.85 -4.51
N GLN A 231 -6.59 22.47 -5.75
CA GLN A 231 -7.26 23.36 -6.70
C GLN A 231 -8.70 23.67 -6.30
N ILE A 232 -9.48 22.65 -5.91
CA ILE A 232 -10.84 22.82 -5.40
C ILE A 232 -10.82 23.72 -4.16
N GLU A 233 -9.89 23.51 -3.24
CA GLU A 233 -9.71 24.34 -2.06
C GLU A 233 -9.40 25.79 -2.39
N LYS A 234 -8.53 26.04 -3.37
CA LYS A 234 -8.20 27.40 -3.81
C LYS A 234 -9.44 28.11 -4.39
N LEU A 235 -10.23 27.42 -5.22
CA LEU A 235 -11.46 27.97 -5.79
C LEU A 235 -12.52 28.26 -4.71
N ILE A 236 -12.66 27.37 -3.72
CA ILE A 236 -13.56 27.60 -2.59
C ILE A 236 -13.08 28.80 -1.75
N ALA A 237 -11.79 28.90 -1.46
CA ALA A 237 -11.23 30.01 -0.69
C ALA A 237 -11.37 31.35 -1.43
N GLU A 238 -11.15 31.39 -2.74
CA GLU A 238 -11.35 32.57 -3.59
C GLU A 238 -12.82 33.00 -3.62
N GLU A 239 -13.74 32.05 -3.70
CA GLU A 239 -15.18 32.32 -3.68
C GLU A 239 -15.64 32.83 -2.31
N VAL A 240 -15.15 32.24 -1.21
CA VAL A 240 -15.41 32.72 0.17
C VAL A 240 -14.85 34.12 0.37
N ALA A 241 -13.61 34.40 -0.08
CA ALA A 241 -13.00 35.72 0.03
C ALA A 241 -13.69 36.79 -0.84
N ARG A 242 -14.29 36.40 -1.98
CA ARG A 242 -15.14 37.30 -2.78
C ARG A 242 -16.42 37.65 -2.02
N GLN A 243 -17.08 36.66 -1.45
CA GLN A 243 -18.29 36.86 -0.63
C GLN A 243 -18.00 37.72 0.61
N GLU A 244 -16.85 37.54 1.28
CA GLU A 244 -16.44 38.41 2.39
C GLU A 244 -16.28 39.86 1.95
N ARG A 245 -15.61 40.11 0.81
CA ARG A 245 -15.43 41.47 0.26
C ARG A 245 -16.76 42.12 -0.13
N GLU A 246 -17.67 41.36 -0.74
CA GLU A 246 -19.01 41.86 -1.10
C GLU A 246 -19.86 42.16 0.14
N ALA A 247 -19.86 41.28 1.14
CA ALA A 247 -20.54 41.50 2.40
C ALA A 247 -19.97 42.71 3.14
N GLU A 248 -18.65 42.89 3.15
CA GLU A 248 -18.01 44.06 3.75
C GLU A 248 -18.33 45.35 2.98
N ALA A 249 -18.35 45.32 1.65
CA ALA A 249 -18.75 46.45 0.82
C ALA A 249 -20.22 46.84 1.04
N ARG A 250 -21.14 45.86 1.11
CA ARG A 250 -22.55 46.10 1.47
C ARG A 250 -22.67 46.72 2.86
N ARG A 251 -21.94 46.20 3.86
CA ARG A 251 -21.90 46.79 5.21
C ARG A 251 -21.42 48.24 5.20
N ARG A 252 -20.37 48.56 4.43
CA ARG A 252 -19.87 49.93 4.29
C ARG A 252 -20.87 50.85 3.59
N ALA A 253 -21.57 50.36 2.57
CA ALA A 253 -22.59 51.12 1.84
C ALA A 253 -23.83 51.41 2.71
N GLU A 254 -24.34 50.41 3.44
CA GLU A 254 -25.47 50.57 4.36
C GLU A 254 -25.12 51.52 5.53
N ALA A 255 -23.88 51.46 6.04
CA ALA A 255 -23.40 52.40 7.05
C ALA A 255 -23.32 53.84 6.52
N ALA A 256 -22.88 54.03 5.28
CA ALA A 256 -22.80 55.34 4.63
C ALA A 256 -24.19 55.92 4.29
N GLU A 257 -25.14 55.08 3.87
CA GLU A 257 -26.51 55.54 3.60
C GLU A 257 -27.24 55.93 4.89
N ARG A 258 -27.05 55.17 5.98
CA ARG A 258 -27.62 55.49 7.29
C ARG A 258 -26.94 56.71 7.94
N SER A 259 -25.64 56.94 7.72
CA SER A 259 -24.97 58.15 8.20
C SER A 259 -25.50 59.40 7.48
N LYS A 260 -25.76 59.31 6.17
CA LYS A 260 -26.43 60.36 5.40
C LYS A 260 -27.85 60.64 5.90
N LYS A 261 -28.69 59.61 6.08
CA LYS A 261 -30.07 59.77 6.61
C LYS A 261 -30.10 60.34 8.03
N ALA A 262 -29.17 59.94 8.90
CA ALA A 262 -29.06 60.49 10.25
C ALA A 262 -28.56 61.94 10.27
N ALA A 263 -27.65 62.31 9.36
CA ALA A 263 -27.21 63.70 9.20
C ALA A 263 -28.35 64.59 8.67
N GLU A 264 -29.18 64.09 7.76
CA GLU A 264 -30.38 64.78 7.27
C GLU A 264 -31.44 64.97 8.37
N GLN A 265 -31.66 63.96 9.22
CA GLN A 265 -32.56 64.07 10.38
C GLN A 265 -32.05 65.04 11.44
N ALA A 266 -30.74 65.03 11.74
CA ALA A 266 -30.13 65.98 12.66
C ALA A 266 -30.14 67.43 12.12
N ALA A 267 -30.07 67.61 10.80
CA ALA A 267 -30.21 68.91 10.16
C ALA A 267 -31.67 69.43 10.20
N LYS A 268 -32.67 68.54 10.08
CA LYS A 268 -34.08 68.89 10.25
C LYS A 268 -34.41 69.27 11.70
N SER A 269 -33.93 68.52 12.69
CA SER A 269 -34.15 68.85 14.11
C SER A 269 -33.47 70.16 14.53
N LYS A 270 -32.32 70.50 13.93
CA LYS A 270 -31.68 71.82 14.15
C LYS A 270 -32.48 72.97 13.54
N ARG A 271 -33.03 72.80 12.32
CA ARG A 271 -33.92 73.78 11.68
C ARG A 271 -35.22 74.01 12.44
N GLU A 272 -35.79 72.99 13.08
CA GLU A 272 -36.97 73.13 13.94
C GLU A 272 -36.64 73.83 15.28
N SER A 273 -35.43 73.64 15.82
CA SER A 273 -34.95 74.35 17.02
C SER A 273 -34.56 75.82 16.79
N GLU A 274 -34.26 76.22 15.56
CA GLU A 274 -34.00 77.62 15.19
C GLU A 274 -35.29 78.43 14.94
N SER A 275 -36.42 77.76 14.62
CA SER A 275 -37.72 78.43 14.43
C SER A 275 -38.42 78.82 15.75
N SER A 276 -37.92 78.35 16.90
CA SER A 276 -38.52 78.59 18.23
C SER A 276 -37.68 79.53 19.11
N LYS A 277 -36.67 80.22 18.55
CA LYS A 277 -35.76 81.11 19.28
C LYS A 277 -35.73 82.55 18.75
N LYS A 278 -36.91 83.08 18.41
CA LYS A 278 -37.08 84.48 17.98
C LYS A 278 -38.34 85.11 18.56
N THR A 279 -38.48 85.07 19.88
CA THR A 279 -39.35 85.99 20.64
C THR A 279 -38.83 86.07 22.08
N GLU A 280 -38.69 87.29 22.59
CA GLU A 280 -38.35 87.70 23.98
C GLU A 280 -36.86 87.80 24.36
N GLU A 281 -36.24 88.94 23.98
CA GLU A 281 -35.50 89.79 24.93
C GLU A 281 -36.54 90.59 25.74
N THR A 282 -36.48 90.80 27.06
CA THR A 282 -35.51 91.67 27.75
C THR A 282 -35.61 91.61 29.29
N ALA A 283 -34.45 91.82 29.95
CA ALA A 283 -34.20 92.41 31.29
C ALA A 283 -34.61 91.64 32.59
N SER A 284 -33.84 91.63 33.70
CA SER A 284 -32.47 92.06 34.02
C SER A 284 -32.04 91.49 35.41
N SER A 285 -30.75 91.18 35.54
CA SER A 285 -29.82 91.26 36.70
C SER A 285 -30.18 90.69 38.09
N SER A 286 -29.34 89.79 38.61
CA SER A 286 -28.32 90.09 39.65
C SER A 286 -27.46 88.86 40.01
N VAL A 287 -26.34 89.13 40.67
CA VAL A 287 -25.03 88.45 40.68
C VAL A 287 -24.89 87.45 41.84
N GLU A 288 -24.20 86.31 41.63
CA GLU A 288 -23.04 85.82 42.42
C GLU A 288 -22.61 84.39 42.03
N LYS A 289 -21.48 83.96 42.59
CA LYS A 289 -20.34 83.33 41.92
C LYS A 289 -20.13 81.88 42.40
N GLU A 290 -19.38 81.12 41.59
CA GLU A 290 -18.46 80.03 41.96
C GLU A 290 -18.92 78.53 41.93
N THR A 291 -18.20 77.80 41.06
CA THR A 291 -17.65 76.43 41.19
C THR A 291 -18.47 75.15 40.97
N SER A 292 -18.05 74.44 39.91
CA SER A 292 -17.59 73.02 39.91
C SER A 292 -18.53 71.87 39.46
N ARG A 293 -18.10 71.25 38.33
CA ARG A 293 -17.91 69.81 38.04
C ARG A 293 -19.07 68.78 38.14
N THR A 294 -19.24 68.07 37.00
CA THR A 294 -19.76 66.68 36.82
C THR A 294 -21.29 66.53 36.97
N THR A 295 -22.08 65.84 36.14
CA THR A 295 -21.91 64.57 35.38
C THR A 295 -22.89 64.48 34.18
N VAL A 296 -22.35 64.01 33.06
CA VAL A 296 -22.87 63.08 32.02
C VAL A 296 -24.34 62.60 32.11
N ALA A 297 -25.15 62.88 31.08
CA ALA A 297 -25.61 61.91 30.04
C ALA A 297 -26.78 62.49 29.21
N PRO A 298 -26.77 62.31 27.87
CA PRO A 298 -27.95 61.66 27.29
C PRO A 298 -27.63 60.54 26.30
N ARG A 299 -28.40 59.49 26.52
CA ARG A 299 -28.66 58.25 25.80
C ARG A 299 -29.12 58.45 24.34
N ILE A 300 -28.20 58.50 23.36
CA ILE A 300 -28.44 58.07 21.95
C ILE A 300 -27.10 57.55 21.34
N GLU A 301 -26.59 56.40 21.80
CA GLU A 301 -25.51 55.66 21.09
C GLU A 301 -25.89 54.20 20.78
N ALA A 302 -27.04 53.74 21.29
CA ALA A 302 -27.32 52.33 21.51
C ALA A 302 -27.69 51.51 20.26
N ASP A 303 -27.56 51.99 19.02
CA ASP A 303 -27.99 51.21 17.84
C ASP A 303 -27.02 51.20 16.65
N ARG A 304 -26.00 52.07 16.65
CA ARG A 304 -24.89 52.04 15.66
C ARG A 304 -23.80 51.06 16.05
N SER A 305 -23.67 50.76 17.33
CA SER A 305 -22.65 49.88 17.88
C SER A 305 -23.05 48.40 17.76
N LYS A 306 -24.36 48.11 17.85
CA LYS A 306 -24.89 46.74 17.97
C LYS A 306 -24.48 45.78 16.86
N ALA A 307 -24.47 46.14 15.58
CA ALA A 307 -24.20 45.16 14.50
C ALA A 307 -22.69 44.84 14.31
N SER A 308 -21.81 45.83 14.48
CA SER A 308 -20.35 45.60 14.46
C SER A 308 -19.87 45.00 15.78
N GLU A 309 -20.47 45.40 16.90
CA GLU A 309 -20.30 44.74 18.19
C GLU A 309 -20.85 43.31 18.16
N GLU A 310 -22.00 43.04 17.55
CA GLU A 310 -22.59 41.70 17.46
C GLU A 310 -21.65 40.73 16.76
N THR A 311 -21.04 41.13 15.64
CA THR A 311 -20.12 40.25 14.89
C THR A 311 -18.76 40.08 15.58
N PHE A 312 -18.23 41.14 16.22
CA PHE A 312 -17.01 41.07 17.01
C PHE A 312 -17.21 40.26 18.31
N ASN A 313 -18.32 40.49 19.00
CA ASN A 313 -18.73 39.73 20.18
C ASN A 313 -19.02 38.28 19.84
N LEU A 314 -19.65 38.00 18.69
CA LEU A 314 -19.87 36.62 18.23
C LEU A 314 -18.55 35.88 18.00
N SER A 315 -17.55 36.54 17.41
CA SER A 315 -16.21 35.97 17.20
C SER A 315 -15.48 35.71 18.54
N LYS A 316 -15.51 36.68 19.47
CA LYS A 316 -14.96 36.50 20.82
C LYS A 316 -15.65 35.39 21.59
N ASN A 317 -16.98 35.33 21.52
CA ASN A 317 -17.79 34.33 22.20
C ASN A 317 -17.57 32.94 21.61
N PHE A 318 -17.39 32.82 20.30
CA PHE A 318 -17.02 31.54 19.67
C PHE A 318 -15.65 31.05 20.16
N ALA A 319 -14.63 31.92 20.14
CA ALA A 319 -13.28 31.59 20.62
C ALA A 319 -13.27 31.19 22.10
N ALA A 320 -14.03 31.88 22.94
CA ALA A 320 -14.15 31.61 24.38
C ALA A 320 -14.82 30.26 24.70
N ASN A 321 -15.60 29.71 23.77
CA ASN A 321 -16.26 28.40 23.91
C ASN A 321 -15.44 27.23 23.36
N LYS A 322 -14.14 27.43 23.09
CA LYS A 322 -13.23 26.33 22.73
C LYS A 322 -13.26 25.23 23.81
N GLY A 323 -13.51 24.00 23.37
CA GLY A 323 -13.65 22.80 24.22
C GLY A 323 -15.03 22.64 24.85
N LYS A 324 -15.94 23.58 24.63
CA LYS A 324 -17.31 23.60 25.18
C LYS A 324 -18.39 23.53 24.12
N LEU A 325 -18.05 23.59 22.83
CA LEU A 325 -19.03 23.54 21.74
C LEU A 325 -19.73 22.17 21.74
N PRO A 326 -21.05 22.11 21.54
CA PRO A 326 -21.76 20.84 21.39
C PRO A 326 -21.26 20.08 20.16
N LEU A 327 -21.37 18.74 20.21
CA LEU A 327 -21.19 17.91 19.01
C LEU A 327 -22.15 18.38 17.90
N PRO A 328 -21.70 18.42 16.64
CA PRO A 328 -22.51 18.87 15.50
C PRO A 328 -23.59 17.85 15.09
N VAL A 329 -23.85 16.81 15.89
CA VAL A 329 -24.83 15.75 15.64
C VAL A 329 -25.60 15.42 16.91
N THR A 330 -26.81 14.88 16.74
CA THR A 330 -27.65 14.44 17.86
C THR A 330 -27.42 12.99 18.25
N GLY A 331 -27.53 12.72 19.55
CA GLY A 331 -27.42 11.39 20.13
C GLY A 331 -25.99 10.86 20.20
N THR A 332 -25.85 9.54 20.24
CA THR A 332 -24.55 8.89 20.38
C THR A 332 -23.72 9.07 19.11
N ALA A 333 -22.53 9.66 19.28
CA ALA A 333 -21.63 9.93 18.18
C ALA A 333 -20.17 9.71 18.58
N SER A 334 -19.34 9.30 17.63
CA SER A 334 -17.92 9.05 17.80
C SER A 334 -17.12 9.61 16.64
N ILE A 335 -15.99 10.24 16.92
CA ILE A 335 -15.05 10.71 15.89
C ILE A 335 -14.32 9.49 15.32
N VAL A 336 -14.51 9.20 14.04
CA VAL A 336 -13.91 8.06 13.31
C VAL A 336 -12.80 8.51 12.35
N GLY A 337 -12.83 9.77 11.93
CA GLY A 337 -11.80 10.41 11.12
C GLY A 337 -11.19 11.61 11.84
N ASN A 338 -9.86 11.69 11.89
CA ASN A 338 -9.13 12.76 12.56
C ASN A 338 -8.62 13.80 11.57
N PHE A 339 -8.47 15.04 12.03
CA PHE A 339 -7.83 16.13 11.29
C PHE A 339 -6.33 15.87 11.12
N GLY A 340 -5.79 16.23 9.96
CA GLY A 340 -4.37 16.16 9.62
C GLY A 340 -3.98 14.91 8.82
N ALA A 341 -2.67 14.70 8.68
CA ALA A 341 -2.10 13.59 7.94
C ALA A 341 -2.21 12.27 8.72
N LYS A 342 -2.99 11.31 8.22
CA LYS A 342 -3.07 9.95 8.73
C LYS A 342 -2.34 9.01 7.79
N LYS A 343 -1.33 8.31 8.31
CA LYS A 343 -0.64 7.24 7.59
C LYS A 343 -1.42 5.94 7.74
N HIS A 344 -1.85 5.37 6.63
CA HIS A 344 -2.44 4.04 6.58
C HIS A 344 -1.32 3.02 6.35
N ASN A 345 -0.92 2.29 7.40
CA ASN A 345 0.19 1.32 7.34
C ASN A 345 -0.06 0.18 6.35
N GLU A 346 -1.32 -0.22 6.15
CA GLU A 346 -1.68 -1.34 5.28
C GLU A 346 -1.50 -1.03 3.79
N TRP A 347 -1.72 0.23 3.40
CA TRP A 347 -1.65 0.71 2.03
C TRP A 347 -0.42 1.60 1.77
N ASN A 348 0.34 1.92 2.82
CA ASN A 348 1.45 2.88 2.80
C ASN A 348 1.09 4.22 2.13
N VAL A 349 -0.15 4.66 2.35
CA VAL A 349 -0.70 5.93 1.85
C VAL A 349 -0.84 6.89 3.02
N THR A 350 -0.50 8.16 2.78
CA THR A 350 -0.76 9.25 3.73
C THR A 350 -1.96 10.05 3.22
N THR A 351 -3.05 10.02 3.97
CA THR A 351 -4.27 10.77 3.67
C THR A 351 -4.29 12.00 4.55
N ASN A 352 -4.41 13.20 3.96
CA ASN A 352 -4.54 14.44 4.74
C ASN A 352 -6.01 14.84 4.84
N SER A 353 -6.56 14.87 6.05
CA SER A 353 -7.93 15.30 6.29
C SER A 353 -7.98 16.75 6.78
N ASN A 354 -8.84 17.55 6.15
CA ASN A 354 -9.08 18.96 6.50
C ASN A 354 -10.10 19.13 7.63
N GLY A 355 -10.64 18.04 8.15
CA GLY A 355 -11.70 18.03 9.15
C GLY A 355 -11.71 16.77 9.98
N ILE A 356 -12.81 16.55 10.68
CA ILE A 356 -13.09 15.30 11.36
C ILE A 356 -14.32 14.63 10.77
N ASP A 357 -14.29 13.31 10.73
CA ASP A 357 -15.47 12.51 10.38
C ASP A 357 -16.11 12.01 11.67
N ILE A 358 -17.39 12.28 11.84
CA ILE A 358 -18.16 11.95 13.03
C ILE A 358 -19.22 10.94 12.63
N GLN A 359 -19.08 9.71 13.11
CA GLN A 359 -20.11 8.70 12.99
C GLN A 359 -21.18 8.93 14.04
N ALA A 360 -22.44 8.89 13.64
CA ALA A 360 -23.59 9.05 14.51
C ALA A 360 -24.58 7.90 14.31
N GLN A 361 -25.59 7.83 15.18
CA GLN A 361 -26.71 6.91 15.00
C GLN A 361 -27.53 7.26 13.74
N LYS A 362 -28.18 6.24 13.17
CA LYS A 362 -29.05 6.38 12.00
C LYS A 362 -30.17 7.39 12.26
N GLY A 363 -30.36 8.31 11.31
CA GLY A 363 -31.38 9.35 11.41
C GLY A 363 -31.05 10.51 12.35
N ALA A 364 -29.81 10.59 12.86
CA ALA A 364 -29.37 11.74 13.65
C ALA A 364 -29.48 13.05 12.85
N ASN A 365 -29.90 14.11 13.53
CA ASN A 365 -29.86 15.47 12.99
C ASN A 365 -28.45 16.08 13.16
N ILE A 366 -27.96 16.72 12.11
CA ILE A 366 -26.79 17.60 12.09
C ILE A 366 -27.22 18.97 12.62
N ARG A 367 -26.43 19.57 13.52
CA ARG A 367 -26.76 20.78 14.27
C ARG A 367 -25.65 21.81 14.23
N ALA A 368 -26.03 23.09 14.30
CA ALA A 368 -25.09 24.19 14.42
C ALA A 368 -24.34 24.11 15.76
N VAL A 369 -23.01 24.17 15.73
CA VAL A 369 -22.20 24.14 16.96
C VAL A 369 -22.23 25.46 17.72
N PHE A 370 -22.64 26.55 17.07
CA PHE A 370 -22.72 27.87 17.69
C PHE A 370 -23.72 28.78 16.97
N ASP A 371 -24.06 29.90 17.59
CA ASP A 371 -24.89 30.94 17.00
C ASP A 371 -24.20 31.53 15.76
N GLY A 372 -24.94 31.76 14.68
CA GLY A 372 -24.35 32.23 13.43
C GLY A 372 -25.36 32.48 12.31
N GLU A 373 -24.85 32.66 11.11
CA GLU A 373 -25.63 32.85 9.88
C GLU A 373 -25.20 31.84 8.82
N VAL A 374 -26.16 31.23 8.12
CA VAL A 374 -25.89 30.29 7.04
C VAL A 374 -25.32 31.06 5.85
N SER A 375 -24.02 30.92 5.64
CA SER A 375 -23.30 31.64 4.58
C SER A 375 -23.58 31.06 3.21
N LYS A 376 -23.63 29.73 3.07
CA LYS A 376 -23.88 29.04 1.80
C LYS A 376 -24.41 27.64 2.05
N VAL A 377 -25.30 27.21 1.17
CA VAL A 377 -25.79 25.83 1.07
C VAL A 377 -25.43 25.36 -0.34
N PHE A 378 -24.82 24.20 -0.45
CA PHE A 378 -24.47 23.61 -1.74
C PHE A 378 -24.39 22.09 -1.62
N SER A 379 -24.55 21.37 -2.72
CA SER A 379 -24.41 19.91 -2.75
C SER A 379 -23.33 19.51 -3.73
N PHE A 380 -22.66 18.39 -3.46
CA PHE A 380 -21.76 17.78 -4.44
C PHE A 380 -21.76 16.26 -4.32
N PRO A 381 -21.51 15.55 -5.45
CA PRO A 381 -21.44 14.10 -5.46
C PRO A 381 -20.41 13.58 -4.43
N GLY A 382 -20.85 12.70 -3.52
CA GLY A 382 -20.00 12.11 -2.48
C GLY A 382 -20.02 12.82 -1.11
N SER A 383 -20.67 13.97 -0.96
CA SER A 383 -20.88 14.63 0.35
C SER A 383 -22.30 15.14 0.58
N ASN A 384 -23.25 14.75 -0.28
CA ASN A 384 -24.65 15.18 -0.23
C ASN A 384 -24.77 16.71 -0.02
N ASN A 385 -25.80 17.19 0.69
CA ASN A 385 -25.92 18.61 0.98
C ASN A 385 -24.88 19.02 2.03
N CYS A 386 -24.32 20.20 1.80
CA CYS A 386 -23.30 20.83 2.62
C CYS A 386 -23.73 22.24 3.00
N VAL A 387 -23.42 22.63 4.23
CA VAL A 387 -23.79 23.92 4.81
C VAL A 387 -22.55 24.57 5.41
N ILE A 388 -22.34 25.85 5.12
CA ILE A 388 -21.36 26.69 5.81
C ILE A 388 -22.09 27.65 6.72
N VAL A 389 -21.76 27.64 8.02
CA VAL A 389 -22.27 28.61 9.00
C VAL A 389 -21.14 29.54 9.42
N ARG A 390 -21.42 30.84 9.37
CA ARG A 390 -20.51 31.92 9.78
C ARG A 390 -20.80 32.33 11.23
N HIS A 391 -19.76 32.34 12.05
CA HIS A 391 -19.78 32.72 13.47
C HIS A 391 -18.88 33.95 13.73
N GLY A 392 -18.94 34.94 12.84
CA GLY A 392 -18.03 36.09 12.84
C GLY A 392 -16.77 35.85 12.02
N GLU A 393 -15.60 35.74 12.66
CA GLU A 393 -14.31 35.38 12.04
C GLU A 393 -14.11 33.85 11.86
N TYR A 394 -14.99 33.04 12.46
CA TYR A 394 -14.97 31.59 12.35
C TYR A 394 -16.04 31.07 11.39
N TYR A 395 -15.72 30.00 10.68
CA TYR A 395 -16.63 29.29 9.78
C TYR A 395 -16.67 27.81 10.14
N THR A 396 -17.86 27.23 10.13
CA THR A 396 -18.05 25.80 10.31
C THR A 396 -18.67 25.20 9.06
N PHE A 397 -18.10 24.09 8.61
CA PHE A 397 -18.55 23.36 7.42
C PHE A 397 -19.16 22.03 7.85
N TYR A 398 -20.39 21.77 7.41
CA TYR A 398 -21.13 20.55 7.66
C TYR A 398 -21.41 19.88 6.33
N ALA A 399 -21.04 18.61 6.19
CA ALA A 399 -21.30 17.82 5.01
C ALA A 399 -22.05 16.52 5.34
N ASN A 400 -22.54 15.87 4.30
CA ASN A 400 -23.33 14.64 4.33
C ASN A 400 -24.76 14.82 4.89
N ILE A 401 -25.38 15.96 4.61
CA ILE A 401 -26.78 16.23 4.97
C ILE A 401 -27.70 15.69 3.86
N TYR A 402 -28.59 14.77 4.20
CA TYR A 402 -29.57 14.21 3.28
C TYR A 402 -30.79 15.13 3.11
N ASP A 403 -31.39 15.53 4.23
CA ASP A 403 -32.63 16.31 4.28
C ASP A 403 -32.33 17.64 4.97
N LEU A 404 -32.45 18.76 4.25
CA LEU A 404 -31.95 20.07 4.68
C LEU A 404 -33.08 20.93 5.29
N PHE A 405 -32.83 21.54 6.45
CA PHE A 405 -33.84 22.34 7.18
C PHE A 405 -33.60 23.85 7.14
N VAL A 406 -32.46 24.29 6.60
CA VAL A 406 -32.06 25.70 6.58
C VAL A 406 -31.71 26.14 5.16
N LYS A 407 -31.82 27.44 4.88
CA LYS A 407 -31.42 28.06 3.62
C LYS A 407 -30.34 29.12 3.84
N GLN A 408 -29.72 29.55 2.74
CA GLN A 408 -28.72 30.63 2.78
C GLN A 408 -29.32 31.91 3.36
N GLY A 409 -28.57 32.57 4.26
CA GLY A 409 -28.97 33.79 4.97
C GLY A 409 -29.75 33.57 6.26
N ASP A 410 -30.12 32.32 6.60
CA ASP A 410 -30.82 32.05 7.85
C ASP A 410 -29.91 32.26 9.07
N LYS A 411 -30.41 32.95 10.10
CA LYS A 411 -29.77 33.00 11.41
C LYS A 411 -30.05 31.72 12.17
N VAL A 412 -28.99 31.05 12.62
CA VAL A 412 -29.06 29.79 13.35
C VAL A 412 -28.55 29.96 14.77
N LYS A 413 -29.18 29.25 15.71
CA LYS A 413 -28.75 29.20 17.12
C LYS A 413 -27.95 27.94 17.41
N THR A 414 -27.16 27.99 18.47
CA THR A 414 -26.41 26.85 19.01
C THR A 414 -27.35 25.68 19.24
N GLY A 415 -27.03 24.52 18.66
CA GLY A 415 -27.82 23.30 18.76
C GLY A 415 -29.05 23.24 17.85
N GLN A 416 -29.30 24.25 17.00
CA GLN A 416 -30.37 24.22 16.00
C GLN A 416 -30.06 23.17 14.93
N SER A 417 -31.05 22.35 14.57
CA SER A 417 -30.93 21.35 13.50
C SER A 417 -30.80 22.03 12.13
N LEU A 418 -29.75 21.68 11.41
CA LEU A 418 -29.47 22.11 10.04
C LEU A 418 -30.00 21.12 9.00
N GLY A 419 -30.12 19.85 9.37
CA GLY A 419 -30.67 18.79 8.52
C GLY A 419 -30.46 17.39 9.08
N ARG A 420 -30.88 16.35 8.37
CA ARG A 420 -30.65 14.93 8.74
C ARG A 420 -29.38 14.38 8.12
N ILE A 421 -28.66 13.56 8.86
CA ILE A 421 -27.48 12.84 8.36
C ILE A 421 -27.89 11.81 7.31
N PHE A 422 -27.11 11.70 6.23
CA PHE A 422 -27.25 10.61 5.29
C PHE A 422 -26.73 9.29 5.89
N THR A 423 -27.41 8.19 5.58
CA THR A 423 -26.97 6.84 5.95
C THR A 423 -26.70 6.08 4.67
N ASP A 424 -25.48 5.59 4.53
CA ASP A 424 -25.06 4.81 3.38
C ASP A 424 -25.82 3.46 3.35
N PRO A 425 -26.54 3.12 2.27
CA PRO A 425 -27.37 1.92 2.23
C PRO A 425 -26.56 0.61 2.16
N ASP A 426 -25.32 0.65 1.67
CA ASP A 426 -24.47 -0.53 1.50
C ASP A 426 -23.73 -0.90 2.78
N THR A 427 -23.24 0.12 3.49
CA THR A 427 -22.46 -0.04 4.73
C THR A 427 -23.31 0.15 5.99
N ASN A 428 -24.51 0.73 5.86
CA ASN A 428 -25.40 1.12 6.96
C ASN A 428 -24.73 2.07 7.98
N VAL A 429 -23.70 2.81 7.55
CA VAL A 429 -22.95 3.78 8.36
C VAL A 429 -23.50 5.19 8.11
N SER A 430 -23.77 5.92 9.19
CA SER A 430 -24.13 7.35 9.15
C SER A 430 -22.94 8.17 9.67
N ALA A 431 -22.22 8.84 8.79
CA ALA A 431 -21.07 9.66 9.16
C ALA A 431 -21.14 11.04 8.51
N MET A 432 -20.79 12.10 9.23
CA MET A 432 -20.72 13.45 8.69
C MET A 432 -19.29 13.97 8.69
N HIS A 433 -18.96 14.83 7.73
CA HIS A 433 -17.68 15.51 7.70
C HIS A 433 -17.83 16.93 8.26
N PHE A 434 -17.02 17.27 9.26
CA PHE A 434 -17.05 18.55 9.96
C PHE A 434 -15.70 19.26 9.87
N GLN A 435 -15.70 20.53 9.46
CA GLN A 435 -14.51 21.37 9.47
C GLN A 435 -14.75 22.68 10.23
N LEU A 436 -13.67 23.20 10.79
CA LEU A 436 -13.64 24.49 11.48
C LEU A 436 -12.53 25.34 10.87
N TRP A 437 -12.88 26.54 10.41
CA TRP A 437 -11.94 27.50 9.84
C TRP A 437 -11.96 28.78 10.65
N GLN A 438 -10.80 29.42 10.77
CA GLN A 438 -10.67 30.79 11.26
C GLN A 438 -10.13 31.63 10.10
N LYS A 439 -10.97 32.51 9.57
CA LYS A 439 -10.71 33.19 8.28
C LYS A 439 -10.37 32.15 7.20
N THR A 440 -9.14 32.16 6.70
CA THR A 440 -8.62 31.24 5.68
C THR A 440 -7.86 30.05 6.26
N THR A 441 -7.63 30.00 7.58
CA THR A 441 -6.84 28.95 8.23
C THR A 441 -7.74 27.83 8.75
N LYS A 442 -7.47 26.59 8.33
CA LYS A 442 -8.18 25.40 8.84
C LYS A 442 -7.65 25.03 10.21
N LEU A 443 -8.56 24.78 11.13
CA LEU A 443 -8.24 24.38 12.50
C LEU A 443 -8.72 22.95 12.74
N ASN A 444 -8.00 22.21 13.58
CA ASN A 444 -8.48 20.93 14.08
C ASN A 444 -9.77 21.16 14.89
N PRO A 445 -10.92 20.60 14.49
CA PRO A 445 -12.18 20.82 15.19
C PRO A 445 -12.30 20.02 16.49
N ALA A 446 -11.61 18.88 16.63
CA ALA A 446 -11.80 17.98 17.77
C ALA A 446 -11.54 18.62 19.15
N PRO A 447 -10.51 19.47 19.35
CA PRO A 447 -10.29 20.18 20.62
C PRO A 447 -11.34 21.25 20.95
N TRP A 448 -12.22 21.59 20.00
CA TRP A 448 -13.26 22.60 20.20
C TRP A 448 -14.57 22.03 20.70
N LEU A 449 -14.81 20.75 20.41
CA LEU A 449 -16.02 20.02 20.78
C LEU A 449 -15.93 19.51 22.22
N ARG A 450 -17.06 19.55 22.92
CA ARG A 450 -17.25 18.95 24.25
C ARG A 450 -17.34 17.43 24.07
N ARG A 451 -16.56 16.69 24.85
CA ARG A 451 -16.58 15.22 24.90
C ARG A 451 -17.70 14.69 25.79
#